data_AF-A0A8J2X4D4-F1
#
_entry.id   AF-A0A8J2X4D4-F1
#
_cell.length_a   1.000
_cell.length_b   1.000
_cell.length_c   1.000
_cell.angle_alpha   90.00
_cell.angle_beta   90.00
_cell.angle_gamma   90.00
#
_symmetry.space_group_name_H-M   'P 1'
#
loop_
_entity.id
_entity.type
_entity.pdbx_description
1 polymer ?
#
loop_
_entity_poly.entity_id
_entity_poly.type
_entity_poly.pdbx_seq_one_letter_code
_entity_poly.pdbx_strand_id
1 'polypeptide(L)'
;MEEASRVLRDVYSGRLRLNGEESIETLIAANNYANALLSFKCLKEARSLLLKTIPVARRVLGESHEVTLRARATYAEALYKDPAATLGDLSEAVTTLEEIGPIARRVLGGSHPLTALFEDALRRSRAALRARDAPSTSG
;
A
#
# COMPACT_ATOMS: atom_id res chain seq x y z
N MET A 1 -5.93 -13.56 15.77
CA MET A 1 -5.80 -12.91 14.43
C MET A 1 -6.85 -11.82 14.25
N GLU A 2 -8.16 -12.12 14.35
CA GLU A 2 -9.23 -11.10 14.28
C GLU A 2 -9.09 -9.97 15.31
N GLU A 3 -8.60 -10.27 16.51
CA GLU A 3 -8.40 -9.29 17.57
C GLU A 3 -7.41 -8.17 17.20
N ALA A 4 -6.33 -8.48 16.48
CA ALA A 4 -5.35 -7.48 16.06
C ALA A 4 -5.92 -6.55 14.97
N SER A 5 -6.72 -7.09 14.04
CA SER A 5 -7.48 -6.30 13.06
C SER A 5 -8.48 -5.39 13.76
N ARG A 6 -9.19 -5.91 14.77
CA ARG A 6 -10.15 -5.14 15.58
C ARG A 6 -9.48 -3.99 16.31
N VAL A 7 -8.38 -4.24 17.02
CA VAL A 7 -7.65 -3.20 17.77
C VAL A 7 -7.17 -2.09 16.82
N LEU A 8 -6.57 -2.44 15.67
CA LEU A 8 -6.08 -1.44 14.72
C LEU A 8 -7.22 -0.65 14.05
N ARG A 9 -8.35 -1.30 13.76
CA ARG A 9 -9.56 -0.61 13.30
C ARG A 9 -10.10 0.37 14.33
N ASP A 10 -10.15 -0.04 15.60
CA ASP A 10 -10.69 0.77 16.67
C ASP A 10 -9.76 1.96 16.97
N VAL A 11 -8.43 1.76 16.90
CA VAL A 11 -7.44 2.84 16.96
C VAL A 11 -7.64 3.82 15.79
N TYR A 12 -7.73 3.34 14.55
CA TYR A 12 -7.97 4.20 13.39
C TYR A 12 -9.27 5.00 13.53
N SER A 13 -10.36 4.33 13.91
CA SER A 13 -11.67 4.96 14.09
C SER A 13 -11.65 5.99 15.22
N GLY A 14 -10.95 5.69 16.33
CA GLY A 14 -10.74 6.63 17.43
C GLY A 14 -9.97 7.86 16.99
N ARG A 15 -8.84 7.68 16.29
CA ARG A 15 -8.03 8.79 15.76
C ARG A 15 -8.79 9.64 14.75
N LEU A 16 -9.54 9.01 13.85
CA LEU A 16 -10.37 9.72 12.87
C LEU A 16 -11.40 10.63 13.54
N ARG A 17 -12.08 10.15 14.59
CA ARG A 17 -13.06 10.96 15.34
C ARG A 17 -12.43 12.07 16.17
N LEU A 18 -11.29 11.79 16.82
CA LEU A 18 -10.67 12.72 17.77
C LEU A 18 -9.83 13.79 17.06
N ASN A 19 -9.11 13.41 16.01
CA ASN A 19 -8.07 14.24 15.40
C ASN A 19 -8.38 14.62 13.94
N GLY A 20 -9.43 14.05 13.34
CA GLY A 20 -9.77 14.25 11.94
C GLY A 20 -8.89 13.46 10.97
N GLU A 21 -9.24 13.51 9.69
CA GLU A 21 -8.58 12.76 8.61
C GLU A 21 -7.19 13.32 8.23
N GLU A 22 -6.97 14.62 8.45
CA GLU A 22 -5.72 15.31 8.11
C GLU A 22 -4.64 15.17 9.18
N SER A 23 -4.96 14.59 10.34
CA SER A 23 -4.00 14.37 11.41
C SER A 23 -2.95 13.32 11.03
N ILE A 24 -1.67 13.64 11.25
CA ILE A 24 -0.55 12.72 10.99
C ILE A 24 -0.75 11.38 11.72
N GLU A 25 -1.24 11.42 12.96
CA GLU A 25 -1.55 10.23 13.76
C GLU A 25 -2.65 9.38 13.13
N THR A 26 -3.63 10.01 12.47
CA THR A 26 -4.71 9.32 11.77
C THR A 26 -4.19 8.64 10.52
N LEU A 27 -3.32 9.31 9.76
CA LEU A 27 -2.67 8.75 8.57
C LEU A 27 -1.75 7.57 8.92
N ILE A 28 -1.00 7.65 10.02
CA ILE A 28 -0.20 6.54 10.54
C ILE A 28 -1.10 5.37 10.93
N ALA A 29 -2.19 5.62 11.65
CA ALA A 29 -3.14 4.58 12.06
C ALA A 29 -3.81 3.91 10.85
N ALA A 30 -4.17 4.68 9.82
CA ALA A 30 -4.73 4.16 8.58
C ALA A 30 -3.76 3.21 7.87
N ASN A 31 -2.48 3.58 7.77
CA ASN A 31 -1.45 2.71 7.19
C ASN A 31 -1.26 1.40 7.97
N ASN A 32 -1.27 1.47 9.29
CA ASN A 32 -1.13 0.28 10.14
C ASN A 32 -2.35 -0.64 9.98
N TYR A 33 -3.55 -0.05 9.93
CA TYR A 33 -4.77 -0.82 9.71
C TYR A 33 -4.79 -1.46 8.31
N ALA A 34 -4.40 -0.73 7.27
CA ALA A 34 -4.29 -1.28 5.91
C ALA A 34 -3.30 -2.45 5.82
N ASN A 35 -2.13 -2.36 6.49
CA ASN A 35 -1.17 -3.47 6.54
C ASN A 35 -1.71 -4.70 7.29
N ALA A 36 -2.50 -4.49 8.35
CA ALA A 36 -3.19 -5.59 9.01
C ALA A 36 -4.22 -6.25 8.08
N LEU A 37 -5.01 -5.45 7.36
CA LEU A 37 -5.96 -5.95 6.37
C LEU A 37 -5.27 -6.80 5.29
N LEU A 38 -4.10 -6.37 4.78
CA LEU A 38 -3.27 -7.19 3.88
C LEU A 38 -2.87 -8.54 4.50
N SER A 39 -2.46 -8.53 5.76
CA SER A 39 -2.04 -9.74 6.48
C SER A 39 -3.19 -10.73 6.68
N PHE A 40 -4.42 -10.22 6.83
CA PHE A 40 -5.65 -11.02 6.91
C PHE A 40 -6.31 -11.31 5.56
N LYS A 41 -5.65 -10.95 4.44
CA LYS A 41 -6.20 -11.12 3.07
C LYS A 41 -7.50 -10.35 2.82
N CYS A 42 -7.80 -9.33 3.65
CA CYS A 42 -8.88 -8.36 3.46
C CYS A 42 -8.44 -7.28 2.45
N LEU A 43 -8.15 -7.70 1.22
CA LEU A 43 -7.48 -6.85 0.22
C LEU A 43 -8.37 -5.72 -0.28
N LYS A 44 -9.68 -5.96 -0.43
CA LYS A 44 -10.65 -4.95 -0.88
C LYS A 44 -10.81 -3.84 0.15
N GLU A 45 -10.88 -4.18 1.43
CA GLU A 45 -10.93 -3.20 2.52
C GLU A 45 -9.64 -2.38 2.58
N ALA A 46 -8.47 -3.04 2.44
CA ALA A 46 -7.18 -2.36 2.42
C ALA A 46 -7.11 -1.33 1.27
N ARG A 47 -7.51 -1.73 0.05
CA ARG A 47 -7.58 -0.84 -1.12
C ARG A 47 -8.50 0.35 -0.86
N SER A 48 -9.71 0.12 -0.37
CA SER A 48 -10.68 1.19 -0.13
C SER A 48 -10.19 2.19 0.92
N LEU A 49 -9.55 1.72 1.99
CA LEU A 49 -8.94 2.58 3.00
C LEU A 49 -7.82 3.45 2.41
N LEU A 50 -6.93 2.84 1.62
CA LEU A 50 -5.77 3.53 1.05
C LEU A 50 -6.16 4.54 -0.04
N LEU A 51 -7.17 4.24 -0.86
CA LEU A 51 -7.72 5.20 -1.84
C LEU A 51 -8.23 6.50 -1.18
N LYS A 52 -8.73 6.42 0.05
CA LYS A 52 -9.13 7.60 0.84
C LYS A 52 -7.93 8.26 1.54
N THR A 53 -6.98 7.46 2.01
CA THR A 53 -5.86 7.93 2.84
C THR A 53 -4.76 8.60 2.02
N ILE A 54 -4.42 8.06 0.85
CA ILE A 54 -3.29 8.54 0.02
C ILE A 54 -3.46 10.00 -0.40
N PRO A 55 -4.61 10.47 -0.92
CA PRO A 55 -4.78 11.87 -1.30
C PRO A 55 -4.59 12.83 -0.12
N VAL A 56 -5.06 12.44 1.07
CA VAL A 56 -4.90 13.23 2.29
C VAL A 56 -3.45 13.25 2.73
N ALA A 57 -2.77 12.11 2.74
CA ALA A 57 -1.34 12.02 3.07
C ALA A 57 -0.47 12.85 2.13
N ARG A 58 -0.75 12.82 0.82
CA ARG A 58 -0.05 13.66 -0.17
C ARG A 58 -0.21 15.15 0.10
N ARG A 59 -1.43 15.59 0.46
CA ARG A 59 -1.73 17.00 0.76
C ARG A 59 -1.10 17.47 2.06
N VAL A 60 -1.16 16.67 3.13
CA VAL A 60 -0.70 17.04 4.47
C VAL A 60 0.81 16.88 4.63
N LEU A 61 1.36 15.77 4.16
CA LEU A 61 2.76 15.37 4.41
C LEU A 61 3.66 15.56 3.19
N GLY A 62 3.08 15.68 2.00
CA GLY A 62 3.80 15.71 0.73
C GLY A 62 4.05 14.33 0.13
N GLU A 63 4.43 14.33 -1.14
CA GLU A 63 4.62 13.12 -1.96
C GLU A 63 5.78 12.24 -1.47
N SER A 64 6.85 12.87 -0.97
CA SER A 64 8.08 12.16 -0.59
C SER A 64 8.14 11.74 0.88
N HIS A 65 7.10 12.01 1.65
CA HIS A 65 7.06 11.65 3.06
C HIS A 65 6.88 10.14 3.25
N GLU A 66 7.56 9.58 4.25
CA GLU A 66 7.61 8.13 4.50
C GLU A 66 6.20 7.51 4.62
N VAL A 67 5.31 8.15 5.36
CA VAL A 67 3.91 7.72 5.53
C VAL A 67 3.16 7.68 4.18
N THR A 68 3.37 8.66 3.31
CA THR A 68 2.76 8.70 1.97
C THR A 68 3.32 7.58 1.10
N LEU A 69 4.64 7.41 1.05
CA LEU A 69 5.30 6.36 0.28
C LEU A 69 4.85 4.96 0.74
N ARG A 70 4.78 4.73 2.05
CA ARG A 70 4.31 3.47 2.62
C ARG A 70 2.85 3.19 2.27
N ALA A 71 1.96 4.19 2.34
CA ALA A 71 0.56 4.04 1.95
C ALA A 71 0.42 3.58 0.50
N ARG A 72 1.19 4.20 -0.41
CA ARG A 72 1.23 3.85 -1.84
C ARG A 72 1.77 2.44 -2.08
N ALA A 73 2.82 2.05 -1.37
CA ALA A 73 3.37 0.68 -1.45
C ALA A 73 2.36 -0.36 -0.96
N THR A 74 1.71 -0.13 0.18
CA THR A 74 0.66 -1.02 0.71
C THR A 74 -0.53 -1.12 -0.26
N TYR A 75 -0.83 -0.06 -1.00
CA TYR A 75 -1.88 -0.07 -2.03
C TYR A 75 -1.48 -0.96 -3.20
N ALA A 76 -0.27 -0.79 -3.73
CA ALA A 76 0.28 -1.66 -4.78
C ALA A 76 0.33 -3.13 -4.33
N GLU A 77 0.68 -3.40 -3.07
CA GLU A 77 0.62 -4.75 -2.51
C GLU A 77 -0.80 -5.32 -2.50
N ALA A 78 -1.80 -4.52 -2.15
CA ALA A 78 -3.20 -4.93 -2.19
C ALA A 78 -3.67 -5.17 -3.63
N LEU A 79 -3.10 -4.46 -4.60
CA LEU A 79 -3.34 -4.68 -6.03
C LEU A 79 -2.81 -6.06 -6.47
N TYR A 80 -1.50 -6.30 -6.35
CA TYR A 80 -0.91 -7.52 -6.92
C TYR A 80 -1.13 -8.81 -6.12
N LYS A 81 -1.48 -8.71 -4.83
CA LYS A 81 -1.82 -9.88 -4.00
C LYS A 81 -3.25 -10.37 -4.18
N ASP A 82 -4.10 -9.62 -4.89
CA ASP A 82 -5.50 -10.01 -5.10
C ASP A 82 -5.59 -11.08 -6.20
N PRO A 83 -6.14 -12.27 -5.90
CA PRO A 83 -6.35 -13.31 -6.91
C PRO A 83 -7.21 -12.82 -8.08
N ALA A 84 -8.14 -11.89 -7.81
CA ALA A 84 -9.03 -11.30 -8.78
C ALA A 84 -8.42 -10.08 -9.51
N ALA A 85 -7.16 -9.72 -9.27
CA ALA A 85 -6.49 -8.61 -9.93
C ALA A 85 -6.56 -8.75 -11.46
N THR A 86 -6.96 -7.69 -12.14
CA THR A 86 -6.92 -7.57 -13.59
C THR A 86 -5.50 -7.20 -14.06
N LEU A 87 -5.24 -7.27 -15.37
CA LEU A 87 -3.99 -6.72 -15.93
C LEU A 87 -3.85 -5.23 -15.59
N GLY A 88 -4.95 -4.47 -15.58
CA GLY A 88 -4.96 -3.06 -15.18
C GLY A 88 -4.50 -2.85 -13.73
N ASP A 89 -5.04 -3.62 -12.78
CA ASP A 89 -4.62 -3.58 -11.37
C ASP A 89 -3.12 -3.88 -11.23
N LEU A 90 -2.63 -4.90 -11.95
CA LEU A 90 -1.23 -5.31 -11.89
C LEU A 90 -0.30 -4.26 -12.50
N SER A 91 -0.70 -3.64 -13.62
CA SER A 91 0.03 -2.52 -14.23
C SER A 91 0.04 -1.28 -13.33
N GLU A 92 -1.06 -0.98 -12.65
CA GLU A 92 -1.14 0.14 -11.70
C GLU A 92 -0.23 -0.11 -10.49
N ALA A 93 -0.16 -1.35 -9.98
CA ALA A 93 0.76 -1.72 -8.91
C ALA A 93 2.23 -1.51 -9.32
N VAL A 94 2.62 -1.97 -10.52
CA VAL A 94 3.98 -1.77 -11.05
C VAL A 94 4.29 -0.28 -11.17
N THR A 95 3.40 0.48 -11.81
CA THR A 95 3.58 1.92 -12.04
C THR A 95 3.74 2.68 -10.72
N THR A 96 2.88 2.38 -9.74
CA THR A 96 2.96 2.98 -8.40
C THR A 96 4.31 2.73 -7.74
N LEU A 97 4.83 1.51 -7.84
CA LEU A 97 6.11 1.12 -7.24
C LEU A 97 7.32 1.70 -7.99
N GLU A 98 7.24 1.83 -9.31
CA GLU A 98 8.24 2.51 -10.15
C GLU A 98 8.34 4.01 -9.86
N GLU A 99 7.21 4.65 -9.53
CA GLU A 99 7.21 6.06 -9.15
C GLU A 99 7.81 6.30 -7.75
N ILE A 100 7.46 5.48 -6.75
CA ILE A 100 7.93 5.71 -5.37
C ILE A 100 9.37 5.23 -5.12
N GLY A 101 9.86 4.23 -5.87
CA GLY A 101 11.19 3.64 -5.67
C GLY A 101 12.34 4.66 -5.74
N PRO A 102 12.44 5.47 -6.82
CA PRO A 102 13.45 6.52 -6.94
C PRO A 102 13.33 7.59 -5.85
N ILE A 103 12.10 7.94 -5.47
CA ILE A 103 11.84 8.94 -4.41
C ILE A 103 12.36 8.42 -3.06
N ALA A 104 12.02 7.17 -2.71
CA ALA A 104 12.47 6.53 -1.48
C ALA A 104 14.00 6.42 -1.43
N ARG A 105 14.64 6.01 -2.53
CA ARG A 105 16.10 5.95 -2.63
C ARG A 105 16.76 7.31 -2.44
N ARG A 106 16.18 8.38 -2.97
CA ARG A 106 16.71 9.75 -2.82
C ARG A 106 16.54 10.29 -1.40
N VAL A 107 15.39 10.06 -0.78
CA VAL A 107 15.03 10.70 0.50
C VAL A 107 15.46 9.88 1.71
N LEU A 108 15.35 8.54 1.62
CA LEU A 108 15.67 7.62 2.72
C LEU A 108 17.06 6.99 2.56
N GLY A 109 17.58 6.94 1.33
CA GLY A 109 18.83 6.27 0.99
C GLY A 109 18.63 4.84 0.45
N GLY A 110 19.63 4.36 -0.29
CA GLY A 110 19.61 3.03 -0.91
C GLY A 110 19.63 1.86 0.08
N SER A 111 20.24 2.04 1.25
CA SER A 111 20.33 1.01 2.31
C SER A 111 19.14 1.03 3.28
N HIS A 112 18.16 1.91 3.07
CA HIS A 112 17.02 2.02 3.97
C HIS A 112 16.06 0.83 3.80
N PRO A 113 15.53 0.24 4.90
CA PRO A 113 14.64 -0.92 4.83
C PRO A 113 13.42 -0.73 3.93
N LEU A 114 12.83 0.48 3.92
CA LEU A 114 11.68 0.77 3.05
C LEU A 114 12.06 0.80 1.56
N THR A 115 13.25 1.24 1.20
CA THR A 115 13.72 1.22 -0.19
C THR A 115 13.80 -0.23 -0.68
N ALA A 116 14.39 -1.12 0.11
CA ALA A 116 14.46 -2.54 -0.19
C ALA A 116 13.06 -3.20 -0.26
N LEU A 117 12.15 -2.81 0.63
CA LEU A 117 10.77 -3.29 0.63
C LEU A 117 10.04 -2.92 -0.67
N PHE A 118 10.19 -1.67 -1.14
CA PHE A 118 9.55 -1.22 -2.37
C PHE A 118 10.13 -1.92 -3.60
N GLU A 119 11.43 -2.20 -3.62
CA GLU A 119 12.08 -2.96 -4.68
C GLU A 119 11.60 -4.42 -4.72
N ASP A 120 11.43 -5.06 -3.57
CA ASP A 120 10.87 -6.41 -3.50
C ASP A 120 9.40 -6.44 -3.95
N ALA A 121 8.59 -5.48 -3.49
CA ALA A 121 7.21 -5.33 -3.94
C ALA A 121 7.15 -5.12 -5.46
N LEU A 122 8.05 -4.31 -6.04
CA LEU A 122 8.11 -4.07 -7.48
C LEU A 122 8.44 -5.36 -8.24
N ARG A 123 9.41 -6.13 -7.73
CA ARG A 123 9.77 -7.43 -8.29
C ARG A 123 8.58 -8.38 -8.32
N ARG A 124 7.84 -8.48 -7.20
CA ARG A 124 6.66 -9.35 -7.08
C ARG A 124 5.51 -8.88 -7.97
N SER A 125 5.26 -7.57 -8.03
CA SER A 125 4.23 -6.99 -8.87
C SER A 125 4.50 -7.25 -10.36
N ARG A 126 5.75 -7.07 -10.82
CA ARG A 126 6.16 -7.43 -12.19
C ARG A 126 6.03 -8.93 -12.48
N ALA A 127 6.36 -9.78 -11.51
CA ALA A 127 6.18 -11.23 -11.66
C ALA A 127 4.69 -11.61 -11.80
N ALA A 128 3.82 -11.01 -10.98
CA ALA A 128 2.38 -11.21 -11.06
C ALA A 128 1.81 -10.73 -12.40
N LEU A 129 2.23 -9.55 -12.88
CA LEU A 129 1.83 -9.02 -14.19
C LEU A 129 2.21 -9.99 -15.32
N ARG A 130 3.47 -10.44 -15.36
CA ARG A 130 3.95 -11.40 -16.37
C ARG A 130 3.19 -12.72 -16.31
N ALA A 131 2.92 -13.24 -15.11
CA ALA A 131 2.20 -14.49 -14.95
C ALA A 131 0.74 -14.40 -15.44
N ARG A 132 0.12 -13.21 -15.34
CA ARG A 132 -1.25 -12.97 -15.83
C ARG A 132 -1.29 -12.70 -17.33
N ASP A 133 -0.26 -12.06 -17.87
CA ASP A 133 -0.14 -11.71 -19.30
C ASP A 133 0.32 -12.92 -20.15
N ALA A 134 0.95 -13.92 -19.52
CA ALA A 134 1.34 -15.14 -20.21
C ALA A 134 0.10 -15.84 -20.78
N PRO A 135 0.13 -16.23 -22.08
CA PRO A 135 -0.97 -16.99 -22.67
C PRO A 135 -1.15 -18.28 -21.86
N SER A 136 -2.41 -18.61 -21.55
CA SER A 136 -2.74 -19.87 -20.89
C SER A 136 -2.35 -21.01 -21.82
N THR A 137 -1.12 -21.51 -21.71
CA THR A 137 -0.69 -22.72 -22.42
C THR A 137 -1.49 -23.89 -21.86
N SER A 138 -2.65 -24.08 -22.46
CA SER A 138 -3.56 -25.20 -22.24
C SER A 138 -3.16 -26.22 -23.29
N GLY A 139 -2.47 -27.28 -22.86
CA GLY A 139 -2.32 -28.52 -23.62
C GLY A 139 -3.54 -29.41 -23.45
#